data_AF-A0A1X1AX83-F1
#
_entry.id   AF-A0A1X1AX83-F1
#
_cell.length_a   1.000
_cell.length_b   1.000
_cell.length_c   1.000
_cell.angle_alpha   90.00
_cell.angle_beta   90.00
_cell.angle_gamma   90.00
#
_symmetry.space_group_name_H-M   'P 1'
#
loop_
_entity.id
_entity.type
_entity.pdbx_description
1 polymer ?
#
loop_
_entity_poly.entity_id
_entity_poly.type
_entity_poly.pdbx_seq_one_letter_code
_entity_poly.pdbx_strand_id
1 'polypeptide(L)'
;MHAPMWLGDTATAEKMVKHLHNIHQRVAGDIIDVGEPELGGYAATDTREVMCAALTEMHPMLRVYEAFAFRDGKLPHRLPATARDRFMGESARYVRLHGVPEDEIPTTMAQLALLYEKYDHLFRHSPTMKLIPETGEDFEEVMGKAMIKNFHITQIRAIVPLMIQAIVFNLPIAGVLSGRARRAMGLGPTKSRLAILSKMAVLPIVWLMQQPPIERHFMRLMWGPDGVVLIESARLLHRQARAAQSS
;
A
#
# COMPACT_ATOMS: atom_id res chain seq x y z
N MET A 1 5.01 3.18 10.69
CA MET A 1 5.03 1.90 11.44
C MET A 1 5.51 0.72 10.61
N HIS A 2 5.30 0.67 9.28
CA HIS A 2 5.66 -0.52 8.50
C HIS A 2 7.14 -0.68 8.12
N ALA A 3 7.90 0.40 7.92
CA ALA A 3 9.33 0.30 7.55
C ALA A 3 10.14 -0.65 8.45
N PRO A 4 10.03 -0.57 9.79
CA PRO A 4 10.69 -1.53 10.69
C PRO A 4 10.28 -2.99 10.49
N MET A 5 9.06 -3.25 10.03
CA MET A 5 8.59 -4.61 9.72
C MET A 5 9.12 -5.13 8.37
N TRP A 6 9.37 -4.24 7.41
CA TRP A 6 9.87 -4.61 6.08
C TRP A 6 11.40 -4.69 6.00
N LEU A 7 12.09 -3.82 6.74
CA LEU A 7 13.52 -3.57 6.57
C LEU A 7 14.34 -3.77 7.86
N GLY A 8 13.68 -3.94 9.00
CA GLY A 8 14.33 -4.19 10.28
C GLY A 8 14.77 -5.64 10.46
N ASP A 9 15.50 -5.89 11.55
CA ASP A 9 15.74 -7.24 12.03
C ASP A 9 14.47 -7.88 12.61
N THR A 10 14.50 -9.20 12.84
CA THR A 10 13.35 -9.96 13.35
C THR A 10 12.82 -9.40 14.67
N ALA A 11 13.70 -9.08 15.63
CA ALA A 11 13.29 -8.58 16.94
C ALA A 11 12.59 -7.20 16.84
N THR A 12 13.06 -6.34 15.94
CA THR A 12 12.47 -5.02 15.68
C THR A 12 11.12 -5.17 14.98
N ALA A 13 11.02 -6.06 14.00
CA ALA A 13 9.77 -6.35 13.31
C ALA A 13 8.70 -6.89 14.28
N GLU A 14 9.05 -7.86 15.14
CA GLU A 14 8.17 -8.44 16.14
C GLU A 14 7.66 -7.39 17.15
N LYS A 15 8.54 -6.51 17.64
CA LYS A 15 8.15 -5.41 18.53
C LYS A 15 7.17 -4.45 17.86
N MET A 16 7.41 -4.13 16.59
CA MET A 16 6.54 -3.22 15.83
C MET A 16 5.19 -3.85 15.54
N VAL A 17 5.14 -5.14 15.19
CA VAL A 17 3.89 -5.87 15.02
C VAL A 17 3.09 -5.92 16.32
N LYS A 18 3.74 -6.22 17.45
CA LYS A 18 3.07 -6.17 18.76
C LYS A 18 2.46 -4.80 19.04
N HIS A 19 3.21 -3.72 18.74
CA HIS A 19 2.70 -2.37 18.90
C HIS A 19 1.50 -2.09 18.00
N LEU A 20 1.58 -2.48 16.71
CA LEU A 20 0.49 -2.31 15.76
C LEU A 20 -0.76 -3.11 16.17
N HIS A 21 -0.58 -4.35 16.64
CA HIS A 21 -1.67 -5.19 17.10
C HIS A 21 -2.41 -4.55 18.29
N ASN A 22 -1.70 -3.95 19.24
CA ASN A 22 -2.33 -3.23 20.36
C ASN A 22 -3.19 -2.05 19.90
N ILE A 23 -2.82 -1.40 18.80
CA ILE A 23 -3.63 -0.33 18.19
C ILE A 23 -4.84 -0.95 17.48
N HIS A 24 -4.63 -1.98 16.67
CA HIS A 24 -5.65 -2.65 15.87
C HIS A 24 -6.69 -3.40 16.71
N GLN A 25 -6.37 -3.83 17.93
CA GLN A 25 -7.32 -4.47 18.85
C GLN A 25 -8.60 -3.66 19.09
N ARG A 26 -8.55 -2.34 18.89
CA ARG A 26 -9.69 -1.43 19.09
C ARG A 26 -10.41 -1.07 17.79
N VAL A 27 -9.89 -1.51 16.64
CA VAL A 27 -10.42 -1.18 15.32
C VAL A 27 -11.29 -2.34 14.86
N ALA A 28 -12.53 -2.35 15.34
CA ALA A 28 -13.53 -3.36 15.00
C ALA A 28 -14.93 -2.73 14.91
N GLY A 29 -15.82 -3.39 14.19
CA GLY A 29 -17.23 -3.01 14.05
C GLY A 29 -18.05 -4.17 13.49
N ASP A 30 -19.34 -4.19 13.80
CA ASP A 30 -20.21 -5.34 13.45
C ASP A 30 -20.68 -5.34 11.99
N ILE A 31 -20.56 -4.19 11.31
CA ILE A 31 -21.02 -3.99 9.94
C ILE A 31 -19.95 -3.23 9.16
N ILE A 32 -19.51 -3.81 8.04
CA ILE A 32 -18.62 -3.14 7.08
C ILE A 32 -19.40 -2.17 6.18
N ASP A 33 -20.57 -2.60 5.72
CA ASP A 33 -21.39 -1.85 4.76
C ASP A 33 -22.86 -1.92 5.15
N VAL A 34 -23.48 -0.76 5.37
CA VAL A 34 -24.91 -0.68 5.73
C VAL A 34 -25.85 -1.18 4.63
N GLY A 35 -25.40 -1.17 3.38
CA GLY A 35 -26.15 -1.67 2.23
C GLY A 35 -26.00 -3.17 1.98
N GLU A 36 -24.96 -3.79 2.55
CA GLU A 36 -24.63 -5.22 2.41
C GLU A 36 -24.24 -5.81 3.78
N PRO A 37 -25.16 -5.83 4.77
CA PRO A 37 -24.85 -6.28 6.14
C PRO A 37 -24.42 -7.76 6.21
N GLU A 38 -24.76 -8.56 5.20
CA GLU A 38 -24.32 -9.95 5.07
C GLU A 38 -22.80 -10.13 4.89
N LEU A 39 -22.07 -9.07 4.54
CA LEU A 39 -20.59 -9.08 4.53
C LEU A 39 -20.00 -9.26 5.93
N GLY A 40 -20.82 -8.99 6.96
CA GLY A 40 -20.48 -9.09 8.36
C GLY A 40 -19.64 -7.91 8.86
N GLY A 41 -19.03 -8.12 10.03
CA GLY A 41 -18.19 -7.14 10.69
C GLY A 41 -16.76 -7.09 10.19
N TYR A 42 -16.02 -6.14 10.72
CA TYR A 42 -14.60 -5.92 10.52
C TYR A 42 -13.88 -6.01 11.86
N ALA A 43 -12.72 -6.66 11.89
CA ALA A 43 -11.78 -6.54 12.99
C ALA A 43 -10.36 -6.52 12.42
N ALA A 44 -9.62 -5.45 12.69
CA ALA A 44 -8.28 -5.24 12.13
C ALA A 44 -7.24 -6.28 12.60
N THR A 45 -7.59 -7.10 13.60
CA THR A 45 -6.78 -8.21 14.10
C THR A 45 -7.16 -9.56 13.51
N ASP A 46 -8.29 -9.66 12.80
CA ASP A 46 -8.74 -10.92 12.24
C ASP A 46 -7.89 -11.32 11.04
N THR A 47 -7.71 -12.64 10.89
CA THR A 47 -6.93 -13.24 9.82
C THR A 47 -7.29 -12.69 8.44
N ARG A 48 -8.59 -12.57 8.15
CA ARG A 48 -9.10 -12.04 6.88
C ARG A 48 -8.56 -10.63 6.61
N GLU A 49 -8.69 -9.72 7.58
CA GLU A 49 -8.34 -8.31 7.39
C GLU A 49 -6.84 -8.08 7.38
N VAL A 50 -6.13 -8.74 8.28
CA VAL A 50 -4.67 -8.69 8.32
C VAL A 50 -4.07 -9.17 7.01
N MET A 51 -4.54 -10.31 6.50
CA MET A 51 -4.04 -10.89 5.25
C MET A 51 -4.41 -9.99 4.05
N CYS A 52 -5.66 -9.52 3.98
CA CYS A 52 -6.11 -8.59 2.94
C CYS A 52 -5.30 -7.29 2.95
N ALA A 53 -5.11 -6.66 4.12
CA ALA A 53 -4.32 -5.44 4.28
C ALA A 53 -2.86 -5.67 3.86
N ALA A 54 -2.21 -6.71 4.38
CA ALA A 54 -0.81 -6.97 4.08
C ALA A 54 -0.58 -7.24 2.59
N LEU A 55 -1.48 -7.94 1.90
CA LEU A 55 -1.33 -8.23 0.47
C LEU A 55 -1.75 -7.07 -0.43
N THR A 56 -2.70 -6.24 0.01
CA THR A 56 -3.04 -4.96 -0.64
C THR A 56 -1.99 -3.87 -0.38
N GLU A 57 -1.06 -4.07 0.55
CA GLU A 57 0.17 -3.28 0.65
C GLU A 57 1.25 -3.83 -0.30
N MET A 58 1.59 -5.12 -0.19
CA MET A 58 2.77 -5.69 -0.85
C MET A 58 2.61 -5.82 -2.38
N HIS A 59 1.47 -6.31 -2.88
CA HIS A 59 1.30 -6.47 -4.32
C HIS A 59 1.23 -5.14 -5.08
N PRO A 60 0.54 -4.09 -4.58
CA PRO A 60 0.65 -2.77 -5.17
C PRO A 60 2.07 -2.18 -5.16
N MET A 61 2.88 -2.42 -4.12
CA MET A 61 4.30 -2.03 -4.16
C MET A 61 5.04 -2.67 -5.34
N LEU A 62 4.87 -3.97 -5.57
CA LEU A 62 5.44 -4.65 -6.73
C LEU A 62 4.97 -4.00 -8.05
N ARG A 63 3.67 -3.70 -8.16
CA ARG A 63 3.11 -3.08 -9.36
C ARG A 63 3.67 -1.68 -9.61
N VAL A 64 3.78 -0.86 -8.55
CA VAL A 64 4.37 0.47 -8.58
C VAL A 64 5.84 0.39 -8.99
N TYR A 65 6.60 -0.55 -8.41
CA TYR A 65 7.98 -0.80 -8.79
C TYR A 65 8.13 -1.17 -10.28
N GLU A 66 7.32 -2.11 -10.78
CA GLU A 66 7.32 -2.49 -12.20
C GLU A 66 6.93 -1.34 -13.14
N ALA A 67 6.03 -0.46 -12.69
CA ALA A 67 5.51 0.63 -13.49
C ALA A 67 6.38 1.89 -13.48
N PHE A 68 7.15 2.12 -12.42
CA PHE A 68 7.79 3.41 -12.18
C PHE A 68 9.28 3.34 -11.84
N ALA A 69 9.84 2.20 -11.42
CA ALA A 69 11.26 2.13 -11.07
C ALA A 69 12.14 2.14 -12.33
N PHE A 70 12.92 3.22 -12.49
CA PHE A 70 14.01 3.28 -13.47
C PHE A 70 15.20 2.55 -12.88
N ARG A 71 15.65 1.49 -13.54
CA ARG A 71 16.71 0.62 -13.03
C ARG A 71 17.64 0.21 -14.15
N ASP A 72 18.93 0.15 -13.84
CA ASP A 72 19.97 -0.25 -14.79
C ASP A 72 19.97 0.57 -16.09
N GLY A 73 19.62 1.87 -16.00
CA GLY A 73 19.47 2.77 -17.15
C GLY A 73 18.28 2.48 -18.06
N LYS A 74 17.37 1.57 -17.66
CA LYS A 74 16.21 1.14 -18.44
C LYS A 74 14.93 1.80 -17.96
N LEU A 75 13.98 1.93 -18.90
CA LEU A 75 12.60 2.28 -18.60
C LEU A 75 11.96 1.24 -17.66
N PRO A 76 10.95 1.66 -16.85
CA PRO A 76 10.21 0.73 -16.02
C PRO A 76 9.60 -0.40 -16.84
N HIS A 77 9.72 -1.62 -16.33
CA HIS A 77 9.24 -2.83 -16.99
C HIS A 77 8.81 -3.87 -15.96
N ARG A 78 8.02 -4.85 -16.42
CA ARG A 78 7.59 -5.98 -15.59
C ARG A 78 8.77 -6.88 -15.22
N LEU A 79 8.77 -7.43 -14.00
CA LEU A 79 9.77 -8.41 -13.59
C LEU A 79 9.48 -9.79 -14.19
N PRO A 80 10.50 -10.66 -14.37
CA PRO A 80 10.30 -12.06 -14.73
C PRO A 80 9.39 -12.77 -13.73
N ALA A 81 8.64 -13.78 -14.19
CA ALA A 81 7.68 -14.51 -13.35
C ALA A 81 8.31 -15.06 -12.07
N THR A 82 9.49 -15.67 -12.18
CA THR A 82 10.25 -16.22 -11.04
C THR A 82 10.62 -15.16 -10.00
N ALA A 83 10.95 -13.94 -10.43
CA ALA A 83 11.24 -12.84 -9.52
C ALA A 83 9.99 -12.33 -8.80
N ARG A 84 8.83 -12.37 -9.47
CA ARG A 84 7.55 -12.00 -8.85
C ARG A 84 7.08 -13.03 -7.84
N ASP A 85 7.25 -14.32 -8.14
CA ASP A 85 6.97 -15.39 -7.18
C ASP A 85 7.89 -15.31 -5.98
N ARG A 86 9.19 -15.06 -6.20
CA ARG A 86 10.12 -14.82 -5.08
C ARG A 86 9.70 -13.63 -4.22
N PHE A 87 9.30 -12.51 -4.83
CA PHE A 87 8.77 -11.37 -4.09
C PHE A 87 7.56 -11.76 -3.21
N MET A 88 6.68 -12.63 -3.71
CA MET A 88 5.53 -13.11 -2.95
C MET A 88 5.93 -14.04 -1.79
N GLY A 89 6.86 -14.96 -2.03
CA GLY A 89 7.43 -15.79 -0.97
C GLY A 89 8.16 -14.99 0.12
N GLU A 90 8.81 -13.90 -0.24
CA GLU A 90 9.42 -12.96 0.72
C GLU A 90 8.35 -12.16 1.47
N SER A 91 7.32 -11.68 0.76
CA SER A 91 6.17 -10.96 1.34
C SER A 91 5.39 -11.83 2.33
N ALA A 92 5.33 -13.14 2.11
CA ALA A 92 4.71 -14.09 3.03
C ALA A 92 5.32 -14.03 4.44
N ARG A 93 6.61 -13.69 4.59
CA ARG A 93 7.23 -13.50 5.91
C ARG A 93 6.60 -12.36 6.69
N TYR A 94 6.29 -11.26 6.00
CA TYR A 94 5.60 -10.13 6.61
C TYR A 94 4.19 -10.52 7.07
N VAL A 95 3.46 -11.29 6.27
CA VAL A 95 2.12 -11.79 6.62
C VAL A 95 2.18 -12.74 7.83
N ARG A 96 3.19 -13.63 7.91
CA ARG A 96 3.40 -14.51 9.07
C ARG A 96 3.59 -13.77 10.38
N LEU A 97 4.25 -12.60 10.36
CA LEU A 97 4.46 -11.83 11.58
C LEU A 97 3.13 -11.45 12.25
N HIS A 98 2.06 -11.29 11.47
CA HIS A 98 0.74 -10.96 11.98
C HIS A 98 -0.11 -12.18 12.38
N GLY A 99 0.46 -13.39 12.39
CA GLY A 99 -0.22 -14.59 12.90
C GLY A 99 -1.28 -15.18 11.97
N VAL A 100 -1.23 -14.87 10.67
CA VAL A 100 -2.11 -15.52 9.66
C VAL A 100 -1.74 -17.01 9.54
N PRO A 101 -2.72 -17.94 9.50
CA PRO A 101 -2.48 -19.37 9.28
C PRO A 101 -1.70 -19.63 7.99
N GLU A 102 -0.75 -20.57 8.03
CA GLU A 102 0.19 -20.80 6.92
C GLU A 102 -0.50 -21.22 5.62
N ASP A 103 -1.63 -21.93 5.70
CA ASP A 103 -2.43 -22.38 4.57
C ASP A 103 -3.22 -21.27 3.87
N GLU A 104 -3.39 -20.11 4.51
CA GLU A 104 -4.00 -18.91 3.95
C GLU A 104 -2.98 -17.96 3.27
N ILE A 105 -1.68 -18.14 3.53
CA ILE A 105 -0.64 -17.20 3.05
C ILE A 105 -0.19 -17.55 1.61
N PRO A 106 -0.39 -16.66 0.62
CA PRO A 106 0.11 -16.91 -0.72
C PRO A 106 1.63 -16.72 -0.77
N THR A 107 2.31 -17.69 -1.38
CA THR A 107 3.76 -17.68 -1.61
C THR A 107 4.12 -17.49 -3.08
N THR A 108 3.13 -17.53 -3.98
CA THR A 108 3.28 -17.34 -5.42
C THR A 108 2.24 -16.36 -5.97
N MET A 109 2.49 -15.82 -7.16
CA MET A 109 1.52 -14.96 -7.86
C MET A 109 0.24 -15.72 -8.22
N ALA A 110 0.32 -17.03 -8.47
CA ALA A 110 -0.83 -17.88 -8.76
C ALA A 110 -1.73 -18.05 -7.52
N GLN A 111 -1.14 -18.35 -6.35
CA GLN A 111 -1.88 -18.43 -5.10
C GLN A 111 -2.51 -17.07 -4.74
N LEU A 112 -1.80 -15.97 -4.96
CA LEU A 112 -2.36 -14.62 -4.75
C LEU A 112 -3.56 -14.34 -5.68
N ALA A 113 -3.55 -14.85 -6.91
CA ALA A 113 -4.69 -14.70 -7.81
C ALA A 113 -5.94 -15.44 -7.30
N LEU A 114 -5.77 -16.67 -6.82
CA LEU A 114 -6.86 -17.44 -6.18
C LEU A 114 -7.41 -16.72 -4.94
N LEU A 115 -6.53 -16.10 -4.17
CA LEU A 115 -6.93 -15.33 -3.00
C LEU A 115 -7.79 -14.10 -3.35
N TYR A 116 -7.42 -13.39 -4.42
CA TYR A 116 -8.26 -12.29 -4.93
C TYR A 116 -9.62 -12.77 -5.43
N GLU A 117 -9.73 -14.00 -5.93
CA GLU A 117 -11.01 -14.58 -6.31
C GLU A 117 -11.84 -14.97 -5.08
N LYS A 118 -11.22 -15.60 -4.07
CA LYS A 118 -11.86 -15.94 -2.79
C LYS A 118 -12.50 -14.72 -2.12
N TYR A 119 -11.80 -13.59 -2.10
CA TYR A 119 -12.24 -12.36 -1.43
C TYR A 119 -12.79 -11.29 -2.37
N ASP A 120 -13.07 -11.60 -3.65
CA ASP A 120 -13.54 -10.62 -4.65
C ASP A 120 -14.76 -9.82 -4.18
N HIS A 121 -15.67 -10.48 -3.47
CA HIS A 121 -16.90 -9.88 -2.94
C HIS A 121 -16.64 -8.74 -1.95
N LEU A 122 -15.58 -8.80 -1.15
CA LEU A 122 -15.22 -7.76 -0.17
C LEU A 122 -14.63 -6.50 -0.81
N PHE A 123 -14.13 -6.61 -2.04
CA PHE A 123 -13.48 -5.51 -2.73
C PHE A 123 -14.39 -4.87 -3.79
N ARG A 124 -15.70 -5.13 -3.77
CA ARG A 124 -16.60 -4.51 -4.73
C ARG A 124 -16.82 -3.05 -4.38
N HIS A 125 -17.09 -2.26 -5.41
CA HIS A 125 -17.49 -0.88 -5.18
C HIS A 125 -18.89 -0.88 -4.58
N SER A 126 -19.05 -0.19 -3.45
CA SER A 126 -20.36 0.07 -2.86
C SER A 126 -20.55 1.57 -2.60
N PRO A 127 -21.73 2.12 -2.95
CA PRO A 127 -22.06 3.52 -2.66
C PRO A 127 -22.40 3.76 -1.18
N THR A 128 -22.69 2.71 -0.41
CA THR A 128 -23.08 2.78 1.00
C THR A 128 -21.93 2.53 1.97
N MET A 129 -20.80 2.01 1.49
CA MET A 129 -19.55 1.82 2.26
C MET A 129 -19.06 3.08 2.98
N LYS A 130 -19.35 4.25 2.41
CA LYS A 130 -18.96 5.55 2.98
C LYS A 130 -19.87 6.03 4.11
N LEU A 131 -20.98 5.34 4.36
CA LEU A 131 -21.95 5.73 5.38
C LEU A 131 -21.53 5.17 6.73
N ILE A 132 -21.54 6.01 7.76
CA ILE A 132 -21.27 5.61 9.14
C ILE A 132 -22.45 4.76 9.63
N PRO A 133 -22.25 3.49 10.05
CA PRO A 133 -23.36 2.61 10.42
C PRO A 133 -24.31 3.18 11.47
N GLU A 134 -23.78 3.87 12.47
CA GLU A 134 -24.55 4.36 13.62
C GLU A 134 -25.39 5.61 13.29
N THR A 135 -24.92 6.48 12.39
CA THR A 135 -25.57 7.77 12.11
C THR A 135 -26.16 7.88 10.71
N GLY A 136 -25.73 7.01 9.79
CA GLY A 136 -26.06 7.09 8.36
C GLY A 136 -25.41 8.27 7.64
N GLU A 137 -24.54 9.04 8.32
CA GLU A 137 -23.86 10.17 7.73
C GLU A 137 -22.75 9.72 6.77
N ASP A 138 -22.48 10.54 5.75
CA ASP A 138 -21.34 10.33 4.86
C ASP A 138 -20.02 10.66 5.59
N PHE A 139 -19.16 9.64 5.73
CA PHE A 139 -17.88 9.75 6.41
C PHE A 139 -16.95 10.80 5.76
N GLU A 140 -16.94 10.91 4.44
CA GLU A 140 -16.10 11.90 3.74
C GLU A 140 -16.57 13.33 4.04
N GLU A 141 -17.89 13.55 4.13
CA GLU A 141 -18.44 14.84 4.52
C GLU A 141 -18.14 15.19 5.98
N VAL A 142 -18.29 14.23 6.89
CA VAL A 142 -17.97 14.39 8.32
C VAL A 142 -16.48 14.71 8.49
N MET A 143 -15.61 13.96 7.82
CA MET A 143 -14.17 14.19 7.80
C MET A 143 -13.83 15.58 7.25
N GLY A 144 -14.44 15.98 6.13
CA GLY A 144 -14.26 17.30 5.53
C GLY A 144 -14.65 18.44 6.48
N LYS A 145 -15.81 18.33 7.14
CA LYS A 145 -16.25 19.29 8.17
C LYS A 145 -15.26 19.37 9.33
N ALA A 146 -14.77 18.21 9.80
CA ALA A 146 -13.80 18.15 10.88
C ALA A 146 -12.45 18.77 10.47
N MET A 147 -11.97 18.53 9.25
CA MET A 147 -10.73 19.12 8.73
C MET A 147 -10.83 20.65 8.64
N ILE A 148 -11.95 21.18 8.14
CA ILE A 148 -12.19 22.63 8.06
C ILE A 148 -12.22 23.23 9.47
N LYS A 149 -12.98 22.62 10.38
CA LYS A 149 -13.12 23.10 11.77
C LYS A 149 -11.79 23.13 12.53
N ASN A 150 -10.92 22.14 12.30
CA ASN A 150 -9.63 22.01 12.98
C ASN A 150 -8.46 22.58 12.16
N PHE A 151 -8.74 23.33 11.11
CA PHE A 151 -7.70 23.93 10.28
C PHE A 151 -6.90 24.98 11.05
N HIS A 152 -5.58 24.93 10.91
CA HIS A 152 -4.68 25.97 11.40
C HIS A 152 -3.66 26.34 10.33
N ILE A 153 -3.31 27.62 10.21
CA ILE A 153 -2.43 28.13 9.14
C ILE A 153 -1.05 27.44 9.10
N THR A 154 -0.55 26.95 10.24
CA THR A 154 0.71 26.20 10.30
C THR A 154 0.65 24.86 9.55
N GLN A 155 -0.55 24.30 9.35
CA GLN A 155 -0.75 23.06 8.60
C GLN A 155 -0.54 23.23 7.10
N ILE A 156 -0.57 24.47 6.56
CA ILE A 156 -0.35 24.74 5.12
C ILE A 156 0.97 24.14 4.63
N ARG A 157 2.03 24.23 5.46
CA ARG A 157 3.36 23.68 5.13
C ARG A 157 3.36 22.17 4.95
N ALA A 158 2.43 21.45 5.59
CA ALA A 158 2.26 20.02 5.44
C ALA A 158 1.24 19.67 4.35
N ILE A 159 0.11 20.40 4.29
CA ILE A 159 -0.99 20.13 3.36
C ILE A 159 -0.57 20.35 1.91
N VAL A 160 0.14 21.44 1.60
CA VAL A 160 0.46 21.79 0.21
C VAL A 160 1.28 20.70 -0.48
N PRO A 161 2.40 20.20 0.08
CA PRO A 161 3.15 19.10 -0.52
C PRO A 161 2.32 17.82 -0.68
N LEU A 162 1.52 17.45 0.34
CA LEU A 162 0.67 16.27 0.30
C LEU A 162 -0.42 16.36 -0.78
N MET A 163 -1.04 17.53 -0.93
CA MET A 163 -2.05 17.77 -1.97
C MET A 163 -1.45 17.74 -3.36
N ILE A 164 -0.28 18.37 -3.57
CA ILE A 164 0.43 18.28 -4.85
C ILE A 164 0.73 16.83 -5.18
N GLN A 165 1.25 16.06 -4.22
CA GLN A 165 1.53 14.64 -4.42
C GLN A 165 0.25 13.86 -4.75
N ALA A 166 -0.83 14.05 -3.99
CA ALA A 166 -2.10 13.37 -4.23
C ALA A 166 -2.67 13.69 -5.62
N ILE A 167 -2.69 14.97 -6.01
CA ILE A 167 -3.17 15.41 -7.33
C ILE A 167 -2.33 14.81 -8.45
N VAL A 168 -1.00 14.85 -8.31
CA VAL A 168 -0.09 14.35 -9.35
C VAL A 168 -0.15 12.83 -9.46
N PHE A 169 -0.27 12.10 -8.35
CA PHE A 169 -0.07 10.65 -8.34
C PHE A 169 -1.32 9.78 -8.18
N ASN A 170 -2.46 10.30 -7.69
CA ASN A 170 -3.66 9.48 -7.49
C ASN A 170 -4.09 8.74 -8.76
N LEU A 171 -4.21 9.47 -9.87
CA LEU A 171 -4.68 8.89 -11.12
C LEU A 171 -3.62 7.98 -11.78
N PRO A 172 -2.32 8.35 -11.85
CA PRO A 172 -1.27 7.44 -12.29
C PRO A 172 -1.18 6.15 -11.46
N ILE A 173 -1.29 6.23 -10.13
CA ILE A 173 -1.26 5.04 -9.25
C ILE A 173 -2.44 4.12 -9.58
N ALA A 174 -3.65 4.64 -9.76
CA ALA A 174 -4.79 3.83 -10.20
C ALA A 174 -4.53 3.14 -11.56
N GLY A 175 -3.77 3.80 -12.45
CA GLY A 175 -3.34 3.26 -13.74
C GLY A 175 -2.42 2.04 -13.64
N VAL A 176 -1.69 1.91 -12.54
CA VAL A 176 -0.78 0.79 -12.25
C VAL A 176 -1.53 -0.46 -11.77
N LEU A 177 -2.69 -0.28 -11.15
CA LEU A 177 -3.50 -1.37 -10.60
C LEU A 177 -4.18 -2.22 -11.70
N SER A 178 -4.86 -3.30 -11.32
CA SER A 178 -5.63 -4.11 -12.27
C SER A 178 -6.91 -3.39 -12.71
N GLY A 179 -7.50 -3.83 -13.83
CA GLY A 179 -8.81 -3.31 -14.25
C GLY A 179 -9.92 -3.60 -13.24
N ARG A 180 -9.85 -4.74 -12.54
CA ARG A 180 -10.77 -5.11 -11.45
C ARG A 180 -10.62 -4.15 -10.27
N ALA A 181 -9.40 -3.85 -9.84
CA ALA A 181 -9.13 -2.90 -8.76
C ALA A 181 -9.61 -1.48 -9.10
N ARG A 182 -9.41 -1.01 -10.35
CA ARG A 182 -9.97 0.30 -10.75
C ARG A 182 -11.50 0.34 -10.68
N ARG A 183 -12.18 -0.74 -11.07
CA ARG A 183 -13.66 -0.82 -10.93
C ARG A 183 -14.10 -0.85 -9.47
N ALA A 184 -13.38 -1.59 -8.62
CA ALA A 184 -13.59 -1.60 -7.17
C ALA A 184 -13.48 -0.19 -6.55
N MET A 185 -12.55 0.62 -7.06
CA MET A 185 -12.40 2.03 -6.69
C MET A 185 -13.48 2.95 -7.28
N GLY A 186 -14.48 2.42 -7.99
CA GLY A 186 -15.54 3.22 -8.64
C GLY A 186 -15.11 3.93 -9.93
N LEU A 187 -13.96 3.59 -10.52
CA LEU A 187 -13.54 4.20 -11.79
C LEU A 187 -14.32 3.62 -12.97
N GLY A 188 -15.15 4.45 -13.59
CA GLY A 188 -15.79 4.13 -14.87
C GLY A 188 -14.79 3.93 -16.03
N PRO A 189 -15.24 3.40 -17.18
CA PRO A 189 -14.37 3.02 -18.30
C PRO A 189 -13.45 4.15 -18.80
N THR A 190 -13.99 5.37 -18.91
CA THR A 190 -13.23 6.54 -19.38
C THR A 190 -12.14 6.94 -18.39
N LYS A 191 -12.47 7.05 -17.10
CA LYS A 191 -11.48 7.36 -16.04
C LYS A 191 -10.42 6.26 -15.93
N SER A 192 -10.81 5.00 -16.09
CA SER A 192 -9.86 3.88 -16.11
C SER A 192 -8.87 3.97 -17.27
N ARG A 193 -9.31 4.36 -18.47
CA ARG A 193 -8.41 4.57 -19.62
C ARG A 193 -7.47 5.75 -19.37
N LEU A 194 -8.01 6.85 -18.85
CA LEU A 194 -7.22 8.02 -18.49
C LEU A 194 -6.14 7.68 -17.44
N ALA A 195 -6.46 6.84 -16.46
CA ALA A 195 -5.52 6.35 -15.46
C ALA A 195 -4.34 5.59 -16.08
N ILE A 196 -4.60 4.72 -17.07
CA ILE A 196 -3.54 3.98 -17.76
C ILE A 196 -2.63 4.93 -18.55
N LEU A 197 -3.20 5.95 -19.20
CA LEU A 197 -2.42 6.94 -19.95
C LEU A 197 -1.61 7.85 -19.01
N SER A 198 -2.19 8.27 -17.89
CA SER A 198 -1.53 9.16 -16.93
C SER A 198 -0.31 8.51 -16.26
N LYS A 199 -0.34 7.19 -16.05
CA LYS A 199 0.84 6.40 -15.65
C LYS A 199 2.02 6.64 -16.59
N MET A 200 1.81 6.69 -17.90
CA MET A 200 2.90 6.91 -18.86
C MET A 200 3.33 8.39 -18.87
N ALA A 201 2.36 9.31 -18.79
CA ALA A 201 2.63 10.74 -18.79
C ALA A 201 3.45 11.21 -17.58
N VAL A 202 3.34 10.53 -16.42
CA VAL A 202 4.07 10.90 -15.21
C VAL A 202 5.53 10.39 -15.18
N LEU A 203 5.95 9.56 -16.14
CA LEU A 203 7.28 8.93 -16.13
C LEU A 203 8.45 9.93 -16.06
N PRO A 204 8.46 11.08 -16.76
CA PRO A 204 9.52 12.07 -16.61
C PRO A 204 9.62 12.65 -15.19
N ILE A 205 8.47 12.89 -14.55
CA ILE A 205 8.41 13.38 -13.17
C ILE A 205 8.92 12.30 -12.21
N VAL A 206 8.48 11.06 -12.41
CA VAL A 206 8.93 9.89 -11.65
C VAL A 206 10.45 9.68 -11.76
N TRP A 207 11.00 9.84 -12.97
CA TRP A 207 12.46 9.76 -13.20
C TRP A 207 13.19 10.86 -12.44
N LEU A 208 12.68 12.09 -12.49
CA LEU A 208 13.25 13.23 -11.75
C LEU A 208 13.20 12.98 -10.24
N MET A 209 12.11 12.43 -9.72
CA MET A 209 11.97 12.09 -8.30
C MET A 209 12.94 11.02 -7.81
N GLN A 210 13.43 10.16 -8.71
CA GLN A 210 14.43 9.14 -8.41
C GLN A 210 15.86 9.67 -8.45
N GLN A 211 16.08 10.95 -8.77
CA GLN A 211 17.42 11.52 -8.73
C GLN A 211 17.89 11.70 -7.27
N PRO A 212 19.16 11.40 -6.94
CA PRO A 212 19.60 11.30 -5.54
C PRO A 212 19.33 12.52 -4.63
N PRO A 213 19.42 13.78 -5.09
CA PRO A 213 19.05 14.93 -4.26
C PRO A 213 17.56 14.96 -3.92
N ILE A 214 16.71 14.64 -4.89
CA ILE A 214 15.25 14.70 -4.78
C ILE A 214 14.74 13.50 -3.98
N GLU A 215 15.24 12.30 -4.29
CA GLU A 215 14.92 11.08 -3.56
C GLU A 215 15.22 11.25 -2.06
N ARG A 216 16.42 11.75 -1.70
CA ARG A 216 16.79 11.99 -0.30
C ARG A 216 15.87 12.99 0.39
N HIS A 217 15.45 14.04 -0.31
CA HIS A 217 14.50 15.02 0.23
C HIS A 217 13.15 14.37 0.54
N PHE A 218 12.57 13.68 -0.44
CA PHE A 218 11.27 13.01 -0.26
C PHE A 218 11.34 11.86 0.76
N MET A 219 12.44 11.11 0.80
CA MET A 219 12.63 10.07 1.82
C MET A 219 12.62 10.67 3.23
N ARG A 220 13.33 11.78 3.46
CA ARG A 220 13.30 12.45 4.78
C ARG A 220 11.93 12.99 5.14
N LEU A 221 11.21 13.56 4.16
CA LEU A 221 9.87 14.08 4.37
C LEU A 221 8.87 12.97 4.72
N MET A 222 8.92 11.83 4.02
CA MET A 222 7.94 10.74 4.14
C MET A 222 8.27 9.74 5.25
N TRP A 223 9.55 9.44 5.44
CA TRP A 223 10.02 8.37 6.35
C TRP A 223 10.70 8.90 7.61
N GLY A 224 11.00 10.20 7.66
CA GLY A 224 11.80 10.78 8.74
C GLY A 224 13.26 10.32 8.72
N PRO A 225 14.09 10.83 9.66
CA PRO A 225 15.50 10.47 9.74
C PRO A 225 15.72 8.98 10.03
N ASP A 226 14.97 8.40 10.96
CA ASP A 226 15.14 6.99 11.36
C ASP A 226 14.78 6.02 10.23
N GLY A 227 13.70 6.33 9.49
CA GLY A 227 13.32 5.53 8.32
C GLY A 227 14.36 5.60 7.20
N VAL A 228 14.98 6.77 6.99
CA VAL A 228 16.10 6.91 6.04
C VAL A 228 17.28 6.05 6.45
N VAL A 229 17.69 6.09 7.72
CA VAL A 229 18.79 5.25 8.25
C VAL A 229 18.50 3.77 8.04
N LEU A 230 17.28 3.34 8.32
CA LEU A 230 16.86 1.95 8.11
C LEU A 230 16.95 1.53 6.64
N ILE A 231 16.47 2.37 5.72
CA ILE A 231 16.54 2.12 4.28
C ILE A 231 18.00 2.06 3.80
N GLU A 232 18.85 2.97 4.25
CA GLU A 232 20.27 3.00 3.89
C GLU A 232 21.02 1.76 4.42
N SER A 233 20.72 1.34 5.65
CA SER A 233 21.25 0.11 6.25
C SER A 233 20.84 -1.13 5.45
N ALA A 234 19.55 -1.26 5.12
CA ALA A 234 19.04 -2.37 4.31
C ALA A 234 19.70 -2.40 2.91
N ARG A 235 19.91 -1.24 2.28
CA ARG A 235 20.65 -1.13 1.00
C ARG A 235 22.10 -1.60 1.14
N LEU A 236 22.77 -1.28 2.24
CA LEU A 236 24.14 -1.72 2.50
C LEU A 236 24.22 -3.25 2.65
N LEU A 237 23.35 -3.83 3.47
CA LEU A 237 23.27 -5.28 3.68
C LEU A 237 22.99 -6.01 2.36
N HIS A 238 22.09 -5.49 1.53
CA HIS A 238 21.80 -6.06 0.22
C HIS A 238 23.03 -6.05 -0.70
N ARG A 239 23.80 -4.94 -0.73
CA ARG A 239 25.05 -4.88 -1.50
C ARG A 239 26.09 -5.89 -1.01
N GLN A 240 26.24 -6.03 0.31
CA GLN A 240 27.16 -6.99 0.92
C GLN A 240 26.77 -8.44 0.57
N ALA A 241 25.48 -8.78 0.70
CA ALA A 241 24.98 -10.11 0.35
C ALA A 241 25.21 -10.44 -1.13
N ARG A 242 24.99 -9.47 -2.03
CA ARG A 242 25.27 -9.66 -3.47
C ARG A 242 26.77 -9.86 -3.75
N ALA A 243 27.64 -9.10 -3.07
CA ALA A 243 29.08 -9.25 -3.23
C ALA A 243 29.56 -10.63 -2.77
N ALA A 244 29.05 -11.12 -1.63
CA ALA A 244 29.38 -12.44 -1.09
C ALA A 244 28.88 -13.62 -1.96
N GLN A 245 27.84 -13.41 -2.77
CA GLN A 245 27.36 -14.42 -3.73
C GLN A 245 28.17 -14.45 -5.03
N SER A 246 28.95 -13.39 -5.30
CA SER A 246 29.80 -13.26 -6.49
C SER A 246 31.27 -13.62 -6.26
N SER A 247 31.65 -13.90 -5.00
CA SER A 247 32.96 -14.38 -4.56
C SER A 247 32.95 -15.88 -4.34
#